data_AF-A0A951HC99-F1
#
_entry.id   AF-A0A951HC99-F1
#
_cell.length_a   1.000
_cell.length_b   1.000
_cell.length_c   1.000
_cell.angle_alpha   90.00
_cell.angle_beta   90.00
_cell.angle_gamma   90.00
#
_symmetry.space_group_name_H-M   'P 1'
#
loop_
_entity.id
_entity.type
_entity.pdbx_description
1 polymer ?
#
loop_
_entity_poly.entity_id
_entity_poly.type
_entity_poly.pdbx_seq_one_letter_code
_entity_poly.pdbx_strand_id
1 'polypeptide(L)'
;MALFNIPVLIVNYFPVQHNRIDRSITGDVDAPLDVIRQHTSNTTQQVIQALETGSIYHGYKDPTARPSLKYEVVETIEYLEPLPTYSKPGYGVPMTDYNAIMSRLDIRYWVEQCGIKEVWIWGYHGGVINLWESNMAGPYGDISNSDRDPTDLPILDQTYTVYHYNYGRGPSEAVEDHMHQIEAVLRHVDQDMFWNKFVGEVGAGRCGWSHFPPNGEHDYDWANPKYVWTDIEDWTPEGTGPKQRLNCQRWNGDSLTWFIYWMQNLPGAGNGLTYQGCPLTNWWTFIGDFDRAMAAKLGLVANRG
;
A
#
# COMPACT_ATOMS: atom_id res chain seq x y z
N MET A 1 -22.35 -0.97 0.78
CA MET A 1 -21.49 0.04 0.15
C MET A 1 -20.20 0.10 0.97
N ALA A 2 -19.06 0.40 0.33
CA ALA A 2 -17.81 0.60 1.07
C ALA A 2 -17.90 1.85 1.97
N LEU A 3 -17.03 1.93 2.97
CA LEU A 3 -17.04 3.06 3.92
C LEU A 3 -16.29 4.27 3.38
N PHE A 4 -15.21 4.04 2.64
CA PHE A 4 -14.33 5.08 2.13
C PHE A 4 -14.10 4.92 0.64
N ASN A 5 -14.36 5.97 -0.13
CA ASN A 5 -13.93 6.05 -1.51
C ASN A 5 -12.49 6.60 -1.56
N ILE A 6 -11.67 5.98 -2.41
CA ILE A 6 -10.30 6.33 -2.72
C ILE A 6 -10.22 6.71 -4.21
N PRO A 7 -10.39 8.00 -4.54
CA PRO A 7 -10.25 8.45 -5.92
C PRO A 7 -8.75 8.50 -6.27
N VAL A 8 -8.37 7.89 -7.39
CA VAL A 8 -6.98 7.67 -7.82
C VAL A 8 -6.74 8.35 -9.17
N LEU A 9 -5.60 9.04 -9.29
CA LEU A 9 -5.05 9.47 -10.56
C LEU A 9 -3.96 8.49 -11.01
N ILE A 10 -4.10 7.92 -12.20
CA ILE A 10 -3.05 7.06 -12.78
C ILE A 10 -2.17 7.90 -13.71
N VAL A 11 -0.86 7.74 -13.61
CA VAL A 11 0.12 8.45 -14.43
C VAL A 11 1.10 7.47 -15.03
N ASN A 12 1.08 7.33 -16.35
CA ASN A 12 1.94 6.40 -17.08
C ASN A 12 3.09 7.15 -17.77
N TYR A 13 4.32 6.70 -17.56
CA TYR A 13 5.50 7.16 -18.30
C TYR A 13 6.06 6.03 -19.15
N PHE A 14 5.85 6.09 -20.46
CA PHE A 14 6.29 5.09 -21.42
C PHE A 14 7.34 5.70 -22.37
N PRO A 15 8.65 5.56 -22.11
CA PRO A 15 9.67 6.00 -23.06
C PRO A 15 9.59 5.13 -24.31
N VAL A 16 9.15 5.71 -25.43
CA VAL A 16 8.84 4.95 -26.65
C VAL A 16 9.74 5.36 -27.81
N GLN A 17 10.26 4.35 -28.50
CA GLN A 17 10.92 4.49 -29.78
C GLN A 17 10.31 3.50 -30.78
N HIS A 18 9.82 3.96 -31.93
CA HIS A 18 9.20 3.12 -32.96
C HIS A 18 8.05 2.22 -32.44
N ASN A 19 7.15 2.78 -31.62
CA ASN A 19 5.98 2.08 -31.04
C ASN A 19 6.34 0.91 -30.09
N ARG A 20 7.55 0.94 -29.53
CA ARG A 20 8.07 -0.03 -28.57
C ARG A 20 8.73 0.71 -27.42
N ILE A 21 8.68 0.15 -26.21
CA ILE A 21 9.41 0.70 -25.06
C ILE A 21 10.90 0.69 -25.37
N ASP A 22 11.53 1.84 -25.23
CA ASP A 22 12.95 2.02 -25.52
C ASP A 22 13.80 1.42 -24.41
N ARG A 23 14.32 0.21 -24.65
CA ARG A 23 15.19 -0.50 -23.72
C ARG A 23 16.46 0.28 -23.35
N SER A 24 16.94 1.16 -24.24
CA SER A 24 18.12 1.98 -23.93
C SER A 24 17.85 3.00 -22.82
N ILE A 25 16.58 3.35 -22.60
CA ILE A 25 16.12 4.21 -21.51
C ILE A 25 15.74 3.39 -20.29
N THR A 26 15.06 2.26 -20.46
CA THR A 26 14.52 1.48 -19.34
C THR A 26 15.51 0.50 -18.72
N GLY A 27 16.55 0.09 -19.46
CA GLY A 27 17.54 -0.91 -19.05
C GLY A 27 17.10 -2.36 -19.28
N ASP A 28 15.87 -2.70 -18.95
CA ASP A 28 15.37 -4.09 -18.92
C ASP A 28 14.15 -4.34 -19.80
N VAL A 29 13.15 -3.44 -19.80
CA VAL A 29 11.89 -3.64 -20.52
C VAL A 29 12.01 -3.27 -21.99
N ASP A 30 11.68 -4.23 -22.85
CA ASP A 30 11.69 -4.11 -24.29
C ASP A 30 10.45 -4.81 -24.86
N ALA A 31 9.34 -4.07 -24.99
CA ALA A 31 8.04 -4.61 -25.36
C ALA A 31 7.24 -3.61 -26.21
N PRO A 32 6.35 -4.07 -27.12
CA PRO A 32 5.46 -3.17 -27.85
C PRO A 32 4.62 -2.31 -26.88
N LEU A 33 4.37 -1.04 -27.25
CA LEU A 33 3.68 -0.09 -26.38
C LEU A 33 2.26 -0.55 -26.00
N ASP A 34 1.54 -1.18 -26.93
CA ASP A 34 0.20 -1.74 -26.70
C ASP A 34 0.21 -2.88 -25.67
N VAL A 35 1.26 -3.70 -25.67
CA VAL A 35 1.44 -4.76 -24.66
C VAL A 35 1.63 -4.17 -23.26
N ILE A 36 2.41 -3.10 -23.13
CA ILE A 36 2.68 -2.46 -21.84
C ILE A 36 1.47 -1.67 -21.33
N ARG A 37 0.71 -1.01 -22.22
CA ARG A 37 -0.58 -0.41 -21.87
C ARG A 37 -1.58 -1.46 -21.37
N GLN A 38 -1.68 -2.59 -22.06
CA GLN A 38 -2.58 -3.67 -21.64
C GLN A 38 -2.16 -4.28 -20.30
N HIS A 39 -0.85 -4.48 -20.10
CA HIS A 39 -0.29 -4.97 -18.85
C HIS A 39 -0.60 -4.02 -17.68
N THR A 40 -0.20 -2.76 -17.78
CA THR A 40 -0.42 -1.75 -16.72
C THR A 40 -1.90 -1.56 -16.40
N SER A 41 -2.77 -1.55 -17.41
CA SER A 41 -4.22 -1.50 -17.21
C SER A 41 -4.75 -2.73 -16.45
N ASN A 42 -4.38 -3.94 -16.88
CA ASN A 42 -4.79 -5.18 -16.22
C ASN A 42 -4.27 -5.27 -14.78
N THR A 43 -3.00 -4.95 -14.57
CA THR A 43 -2.37 -4.98 -13.25
C THR A 43 -3.00 -3.94 -12.32
N THR A 44 -3.30 -2.74 -12.80
CA THR A 44 -4.05 -1.73 -12.03
C THR A 44 -5.38 -2.29 -11.53
N GLN A 45 -6.15 -2.97 -12.39
CA GLN A 45 -7.42 -3.57 -11.96
C GLN A 45 -7.23 -4.69 -10.92
N GLN A 46 -6.17 -5.48 -11.05
CA GLN A 46 -5.82 -6.51 -10.07
C GLN A 46 -5.40 -5.91 -8.72
N VAL A 47 -4.64 -4.81 -8.73
CA VAL A 47 -4.25 -4.06 -7.53
C VAL A 47 -5.50 -3.50 -6.84
N ILE A 48 -6.39 -2.83 -7.59
CA ILE A 48 -7.69 -2.34 -7.06
C ILE A 48 -8.46 -3.49 -6.42
N GLN A 49 -8.61 -4.62 -7.12
CA GLN A 49 -9.34 -5.77 -6.60
C GLN A 49 -8.69 -6.32 -5.32
N ALA A 50 -7.36 -6.41 -5.27
CA ALA A 50 -6.62 -6.90 -4.12
C ALA A 50 -6.79 -5.98 -2.90
N LEU A 51 -6.67 -4.67 -3.08
CA LEU A 51 -6.82 -3.68 -2.00
C LEU A 51 -8.27 -3.61 -1.48
N GLU A 52 -9.27 -3.62 -2.38
CA GLU A 52 -10.67 -3.67 -1.98
C GLU A 52 -10.98 -4.97 -1.22
N THR A 53 -10.56 -6.12 -1.76
CA THR A 53 -10.78 -7.43 -1.13
C THR A 53 -10.06 -7.53 0.21
N GLY A 54 -8.81 -7.05 0.27
CA GLY A 54 -8.00 -6.98 1.48
C GLY A 54 -8.66 -6.15 2.57
N SER A 55 -9.37 -5.08 2.19
CA SER A 55 -10.08 -4.22 3.15
C SER A 55 -11.37 -4.80 3.74
N ILE A 56 -11.74 -6.05 3.39
CA ILE A 56 -12.89 -6.77 3.96
C ILE A 56 -12.44 -7.50 5.23
N TYR A 57 -12.79 -6.96 6.40
CA TYR A 57 -12.45 -7.61 7.66
C TYR A 57 -13.02 -9.02 7.75
N HIS A 58 -12.13 -10.01 7.87
CA HIS A 58 -12.44 -11.44 7.89
C HIS A 58 -13.38 -11.90 6.75
N GLY A 59 -13.20 -11.37 5.53
CA GLY A 59 -14.03 -11.72 4.38
C GLY A 59 -14.05 -13.23 4.03
N TYR A 60 -12.98 -13.96 4.38
CA TYR A 60 -12.93 -15.43 4.25
C TYR A 60 -13.76 -16.19 5.29
N LYS A 61 -14.21 -15.54 6.39
CA LYS A 61 -15.12 -16.10 7.41
C LYS A 61 -16.57 -15.62 7.21
N ASP A 62 -16.76 -14.37 6.80
CA ASP A 62 -18.08 -13.77 6.61
C ASP A 62 -18.28 -13.29 5.15
N PRO A 63 -19.05 -14.02 4.32
CA PRO A 63 -19.30 -13.61 2.94
C PRO A 63 -20.22 -12.37 2.82
N THR A 64 -20.83 -11.93 3.93
CA THR A 64 -21.67 -10.73 3.96
C THR A 64 -20.88 -9.46 4.30
N ALA A 65 -19.65 -9.62 4.81
CA ALA A 65 -18.74 -8.52 5.08
C ALA A 65 -18.45 -7.72 3.81
N ARG A 66 -18.25 -6.42 3.98
CA ARG A 66 -18.07 -5.46 2.88
C ARG A 66 -16.70 -4.81 2.97
N PRO A 67 -16.12 -4.41 1.84
CA PRO A 67 -14.82 -3.76 1.82
C PRO A 67 -14.92 -2.40 2.54
N SER A 68 -13.88 -2.06 3.30
CA SER A 68 -13.78 -0.73 3.90
C SER A 68 -13.40 0.33 2.87
N LEU A 69 -12.57 -0.04 1.90
CA LEU A 69 -12.08 0.83 0.83
C LEU A 69 -12.77 0.51 -0.50
N LYS A 70 -13.02 1.54 -1.31
CA LYS A 70 -13.44 1.44 -2.71
C LYS A 70 -12.56 2.34 -3.54
N TYR A 71 -11.81 1.78 -4.49
CA TYR A 71 -10.94 2.55 -5.36
C TYR A 71 -11.70 2.94 -6.63
N GLU A 72 -11.50 4.18 -7.06
CA GLU A 72 -12.10 4.75 -8.26
C GLU A 72 -11.01 5.46 -9.05
N VAL A 73 -10.72 4.99 -10.26
CA VAL A 73 -9.81 5.70 -11.16
C VAL A 73 -10.54 6.92 -11.70
N VAL A 74 -10.10 8.11 -11.31
CA VAL A 74 -10.66 9.39 -11.73
C VAL A 74 -10.23 9.72 -13.15
N GLU A 75 -8.94 9.55 -13.43
CA GLU A 75 -8.35 9.78 -14.74
C GLU A 75 -7.07 8.96 -14.91
N THR A 76 -6.70 8.69 -16.17
CA THR A 76 -5.40 8.12 -16.54
C THR A 76 -4.67 9.05 -17.51
N ILE A 77 -3.53 9.56 -17.07
CA ILE A 77 -2.67 10.45 -17.87
C ILE A 77 -1.49 9.64 -18.40
N GLU A 78 -1.14 9.82 -19.67
CA GLU A 78 -0.04 9.12 -20.32
C GLU A 78 0.97 10.10 -20.93
N TYR A 79 2.25 9.81 -20.68
CA TYR A 79 3.39 10.49 -21.25
C TYR A 79 4.25 9.48 -22.02
N LEU A 80 4.49 9.75 -23.31
CA LEU A 80 5.32 8.91 -24.18
C LEU A 80 6.79 9.34 -24.15
N GLU A 81 7.33 9.48 -22.94
CA GLU A 81 8.65 10.02 -22.66
C GLU A 81 9.25 9.38 -21.39
N PRO A 82 10.57 9.50 -21.17
CA PRO A 82 11.21 9.06 -19.95
C PRO A 82 10.66 9.74 -18.69
N LEU A 83 10.83 9.10 -17.53
CA LEU A 83 10.53 9.72 -16.24
C LEU A 83 11.41 10.96 -16.02
N PRO A 84 10.86 12.06 -15.46
CA PRO A 84 11.67 13.14 -14.89
C PRO A 84 12.60 12.60 -13.81
N THR A 85 13.85 13.08 -13.79
CA THR A 85 14.86 12.60 -12.83
C THR A 85 15.74 13.70 -12.28
N TYR A 86 16.32 13.44 -11.10
CA TYR A 86 17.38 14.25 -10.51
C TYR A 86 18.50 13.36 -9.97
N SER A 87 19.72 13.92 -9.88
CA SER A 87 20.84 13.23 -9.25
C SER A 87 20.78 13.40 -7.73
N LYS A 88 20.68 12.28 -6.99
CA LYS A 88 20.71 12.27 -5.52
C LYS A 88 22.10 11.84 -5.01
N PRO A 89 22.77 12.61 -4.14
CA PRO A 89 24.03 12.19 -3.54
C PRO A 89 23.91 10.84 -2.83
N GLY A 90 24.88 9.95 -3.04
CA GLY A 90 24.90 8.61 -2.44
C GLY A 90 24.26 7.50 -3.29
N TYR A 91 23.60 7.84 -4.41
CA TYR A 91 22.98 6.88 -5.31
C TYR A 91 23.78 6.72 -6.61
N GLY A 92 23.94 5.49 -7.09
CA GLY A 92 24.68 5.17 -8.32
C GLY A 92 23.92 5.44 -9.61
N VAL A 93 22.61 5.67 -9.52
CA VAL A 93 21.69 6.00 -10.61
C VAL A 93 20.75 7.12 -10.17
N PRO A 94 20.20 7.94 -11.08
CA PRO A 94 19.33 9.04 -10.71
C PRO A 94 18.06 8.57 -9.98
N MET A 95 17.45 9.47 -9.22
CA MET A 95 16.13 9.27 -8.60
C MET A 95 15.04 9.81 -9.51
N THR A 96 13.84 9.23 -9.41
CA THR A 96 12.61 9.81 -9.98
C THR A 96 12.33 11.17 -9.33
N ASP A 97 12.07 12.19 -10.14
CA ASP A 97 11.73 13.54 -9.67
C ASP A 97 10.21 13.67 -9.51
N TYR A 98 9.72 13.29 -8.33
CA TYR A 98 8.30 13.37 -8.00
C TYR A 98 7.77 14.82 -8.04
N ASN A 99 8.57 15.83 -7.65
CA ASN A 99 8.16 17.23 -7.75
C ASN A 99 7.93 17.67 -9.21
N ALA A 100 8.82 17.29 -10.12
CA ALA A 100 8.64 17.60 -11.54
C ALA A 100 7.36 16.96 -12.08
N ILE A 101 7.07 15.71 -11.69
CA ILE A 101 5.83 15.02 -12.05
C ILE A 101 4.61 15.76 -11.46
N MET A 102 4.61 16.03 -10.16
CA MET A 102 3.50 16.71 -9.47
C MET A 102 3.25 18.12 -10.01
N SER A 103 4.30 18.86 -10.33
CA SER A 103 4.20 20.19 -10.95
C SER A 103 3.62 20.12 -12.35
N ARG A 104 3.98 19.10 -13.14
CA ARG A 104 3.45 18.92 -14.51
C ARG A 104 1.96 18.58 -14.49
N LEU A 105 1.51 17.82 -13.50
CA LEU A 105 0.12 17.41 -13.36
C LEU A 105 -0.80 18.53 -12.85
N ASP A 106 -0.24 19.61 -12.29
CA ASP A 106 -0.95 20.51 -11.38
C ASP A 106 -1.62 19.72 -10.25
N ILE A 107 -0.81 19.01 -9.45
CA ILE A 107 -1.31 18.09 -8.42
C ILE A 107 -2.30 18.75 -7.46
N ARG A 108 -2.16 20.06 -7.22
CA ARG A 108 -3.06 20.84 -6.37
C ARG A 108 -4.49 20.79 -6.90
N TYR A 109 -4.69 20.97 -8.20
CA TYR A 109 -6.01 20.87 -8.82
C TYR A 109 -6.63 19.49 -8.57
N TRP A 110 -5.87 18.42 -8.81
CA TRP A 110 -6.39 17.06 -8.65
C TRP A 110 -6.75 16.72 -7.21
N VAL A 111 -5.90 17.09 -6.25
CA VAL A 111 -6.12 16.80 -4.84
C VAL A 111 -7.23 17.71 -4.29
N GLU A 112 -7.07 19.02 -4.37
CA GLU A 112 -7.95 19.97 -3.67
C GLU A 112 -9.28 20.23 -4.40
N GLN A 113 -9.34 20.04 -5.73
CA GLN A 113 -10.58 20.26 -6.51
C GLN A 113 -11.24 18.97 -6.99
N CYS A 114 -10.45 17.98 -7.44
CA CYS A 114 -11.00 16.69 -7.88
C CYS A 114 -11.12 15.67 -6.73
N GLY A 115 -10.48 15.92 -5.59
CA GLY A 115 -10.57 15.06 -4.41
C GLY A 115 -9.79 13.75 -4.53
N ILE A 116 -8.78 13.66 -5.40
CA ILE A 116 -7.93 12.47 -5.43
C ILE A 116 -7.22 12.30 -4.09
N LYS A 117 -7.07 11.05 -3.66
CA LYS A 117 -6.30 10.69 -2.47
C LYS A 117 -4.98 10.04 -2.82
N GLU A 118 -4.91 9.44 -4.00
CA GLU A 118 -3.72 8.72 -4.43
C GLU A 118 -3.34 9.03 -5.87
N VAL A 119 -2.04 9.03 -6.14
CA VAL A 119 -1.44 9.07 -7.47
C VAL A 119 -0.67 7.77 -7.67
N TRP A 120 -0.99 7.01 -8.72
CA TRP A 120 -0.29 5.77 -9.05
C TRP A 120 0.54 5.98 -10.32
N ILE A 121 1.86 5.97 -10.17
CA ILE A 121 2.79 6.17 -11.27
C ILE A 121 3.22 4.80 -11.80
N TRP A 122 2.94 4.52 -13.07
CA TRP A 122 3.56 3.40 -13.78
C TRP A 122 4.81 3.88 -14.52
N GLY A 123 5.96 3.34 -14.12
CA GLY A 123 7.26 3.67 -14.69
C GLY A 123 8.17 2.45 -14.79
N TYR A 124 9.46 2.70 -14.94
CA TYR A 124 10.50 1.67 -15.02
C TYR A 124 11.55 1.91 -13.94
N HIS A 125 12.28 0.84 -13.62
CA HIS A 125 13.43 0.90 -12.73
C HIS A 125 14.69 0.41 -13.46
N GLY A 126 14.69 -0.85 -13.91
CA GLY A 126 15.73 -1.50 -14.72
C GLY A 126 17.19 -1.32 -14.29
N GLY A 127 17.42 -0.87 -13.06
CA GLY A 127 18.74 -0.51 -12.55
C GLY A 127 19.32 0.76 -13.18
N VAL A 128 18.48 1.60 -13.80
CA VAL A 128 18.86 2.85 -14.47
C VAL A 128 18.26 4.10 -13.80
N ILE A 129 17.26 3.90 -12.95
CA ILE A 129 16.61 4.93 -12.14
C ILE A 129 16.15 4.29 -10.83
N ASN A 130 16.23 5.03 -9.73
CA ASN A 130 15.70 4.65 -8.43
C ASN A 130 14.35 5.34 -8.16
N LEU A 131 13.59 4.75 -7.25
CA LEU A 131 12.27 5.21 -6.85
C LEU A 131 12.03 4.96 -5.36
N TRP A 132 10.99 5.59 -4.86
CA TRP A 132 10.31 5.23 -3.62
C TRP A 132 9.02 4.50 -3.94
N GLU A 133 8.76 3.43 -3.19
CA GLU A 133 7.52 2.65 -3.29
C GLU A 133 6.30 3.53 -2.98
N SER A 134 6.43 4.38 -1.95
CA SER A 134 5.43 5.39 -1.64
C SER A 134 6.00 6.67 -1.03
N ASN A 135 5.35 7.80 -1.35
CA ASN A 135 5.53 9.09 -0.71
C ASN A 135 4.17 9.68 -0.31
N MET A 136 4.10 10.41 0.79
CA MET A 136 2.87 10.98 1.34
C MET A 136 3.10 12.42 1.80
N ALA A 137 2.22 13.32 1.40
CA ALA A 137 2.30 14.73 1.74
C ALA A 137 0.92 15.31 2.08
N GLY A 138 0.90 16.26 3.03
CA GLY A 138 -0.33 16.89 3.49
C GLY A 138 -0.12 17.70 4.78
N PRO A 139 -1.20 18.25 5.36
CA PRO A 139 -1.13 19.11 6.55
C PRO A 139 -0.66 18.37 7.82
N TYR A 140 -0.68 17.04 7.82
CA TYR A 140 -0.27 16.19 8.95
C TYR A 140 1.14 15.60 8.80
N GLY A 141 1.89 16.05 7.79
CA GLY A 141 3.29 15.69 7.58
C GLY A 141 3.50 14.46 6.69
N ASP A 142 4.77 14.05 6.62
CA ASP A 142 5.23 12.96 5.76
C ASP A 142 5.29 11.63 6.55
N ILE A 143 4.41 10.70 6.16
CA ILE A 143 4.31 9.35 6.74
C ILE A 143 4.57 8.31 5.64
N SER A 144 5.61 8.54 4.86
CA SER A 144 5.97 7.67 3.73
C SER A 144 6.69 6.39 4.15
N ASN A 145 6.64 5.38 3.28
CA ASN A 145 7.67 4.36 3.15
C ASN A 145 8.81 4.82 2.23
N SER A 146 9.49 5.89 2.64
CA SER A 146 10.63 6.50 1.96
C SER A 146 11.58 7.15 2.97
N ASP A 147 12.52 7.96 2.49
CA ASP A 147 13.37 8.80 3.34
C ASP A 147 12.61 9.90 4.12
N ARG A 148 11.32 10.11 3.81
CA ARG A 148 10.45 11.14 4.42
C ARG A 148 11.00 12.55 4.23
N ASP A 149 11.46 12.85 3.03
CA ASP A 149 11.99 14.16 2.68
C ASP A 149 10.83 15.14 2.48
N PRO A 150 10.64 16.14 3.35
CA PRO A 150 9.50 17.05 3.27
C PRO A 150 9.53 17.95 2.02
N THR A 151 10.57 17.84 1.18
CA THR A 151 10.72 18.58 -0.06
C THR A 151 10.48 17.73 -1.30
N ASP A 152 10.19 16.43 -1.19
CA ASP A 152 10.04 15.55 -2.36
C ASP A 152 8.62 15.52 -2.98
N LEU A 153 7.63 16.09 -2.27
CA LEU A 153 6.27 16.32 -2.74
C LEU A 153 5.74 17.71 -2.32
N PRO A 154 4.85 18.34 -3.12
CA PRO A 154 4.12 19.53 -2.70
C PRO A 154 3.24 19.30 -1.45
N ILE A 155 3.39 20.15 -0.44
CA ILE A 155 2.49 20.16 0.72
C ILE A 155 1.21 20.91 0.36
N LEU A 156 0.07 20.23 0.47
CA LEU A 156 -1.27 20.72 0.14
C LEU A 156 -2.17 20.80 1.39
N ASP A 157 -3.37 21.36 1.25
CA ASP A 157 -4.35 21.45 2.33
C ASP A 157 -5.03 20.10 2.65
N GLN A 158 -4.90 19.13 1.75
CA GLN A 158 -5.38 17.77 1.90
C GLN A 158 -4.24 16.77 1.70
N THR A 159 -4.26 15.68 2.48
CA THR A 159 -3.24 14.64 2.36
C THR A 159 -3.47 13.75 1.15
N TYR A 160 -2.38 13.43 0.45
CA TYR A 160 -2.37 12.48 -0.66
C TYR A 160 -1.11 11.60 -0.62
N THR A 161 -1.22 10.42 -1.24
CA THR A 161 -0.13 9.44 -1.33
C THR A 161 0.22 9.19 -2.80
N VAL A 162 1.51 9.13 -3.12
CA VAL A 162 2.05 8.79 -4.42
C VAL A 162 2.68 7.41 -4.33
N TYR A 163 2.27 6.48 -5.18
CA TYR A 163 2.88 5.16 -5.35
C TYR A 163 3.62 5.09 -6.68
N HIS A 164 4.77 4.40 -6.71
CA HIS A 164 5.55 4.22 -7.94
C HIS A 164 5.74 2.75 -8.29
N TYR A 165 4.90 2.28 -9.22
CA TYR A 165 4.95 0.92 -9.73
C TYR A 165 5.92 0.76 -10.90
N ASN A 166 6.63 -0.36 -10.90
CA ASN A 166 7.44 -0.79 -12.04
C ASN A 166 6.59 -1.62 -13.02
N TYR A 167 6.35 -1.13 -14.22
CA TYR A 167 5.57 -1.85 -15.24
C TYR A 167 6.25 -3.14 -15.76
N GLY A 168 7.50 -3.41 -15.38
CA GLY A 168 8.17 -4.70 -15.60
C GLY A 168 7.80 -5.77 -14.57
N ARG A 169 6.99 -5.41 -13.56
CA ARG A 169 6.54 -6.27 -12.45
C ARG A 169 5.04 -6.53 -12.50
N GLY A 170 4.55 -7.33 -11.55
CA GLY A 170 3.16 -7.76 -11.46
C GLY A 170 2.37 -7.07 -10.35
N PRO A 171 1.13 -7.54 -10.10
CA PRO A 171 0.28 -7.02 -9.04
C PRO A 171 0.82 -7.25 -7.63
N SER A 172 1.64 -8.28 -7.43
CA SER A 172 2.22 -8.56 -6.11
C SER A 172 3.10 -7.40 -5.66
N GLU A 173 4.08 -7.01 -6.47
CA GLU A 173 4.99 -5.92 -6.14
C GLU A 173 4.24 -4.59 -5.96
N ALA A 174 3.26 -4.30 -6.82
CA ALA A 174 2.46 -3.07 -6.68
C ALA A 174 1.59 -3.06 -5.41
N VAL A 175 1.08 -4.21 -4.95
CA VAL A 175 0.34 -4.31 -3.68
C VAL A 175 1.28 -4.26 -2.48
N GLU A 176 2.51 -4.75 -2.61
CA GLU A 176 3.54 -4.64 -1.57
C GLU A 176 3.87 -3.18 -1.23
N ASP A 177 3.94 -2.29 -2.24
CA ASP A 177 4.11 -0.84 -2.02
C ASP A 177 3.00 -0.27 -1.10
N HIS A 178 1.76 -0.73 -1.28
CA HIS A 178 0.62 -0.37 -0.42
C HIS A 178 0.74 -0.98 0.98
N MET A 179 1.18 -2.24 1.08
CA MET A 179 1.39 -2.90 2.37
C MET A 179 2.36 -2.11 3.23
N HIS A 180 3.50 -1.67 2.66
CA HIS A 180 4.47 -0.86 3.39
C HIS A 180 3.94 0.51 3.78
N GLN A 181 3.12 1.15 2.94
CA GLN A 181 2.49 2.41 3.31
C GLN A 181 1.45 2.24 4.42
N ILE A 182 0.65 1.17 4.39
CA ILE A 182 -0.28 0.82 5.47
C ILE A 182 0.49 0.60 6.78
N GLU A 183 1.59 -0.15 6.75
CA GLU A 183 2.46 -0.36 7.91
C GLU A 183 3.05 0.96 8.44
N ALA A 184 3.50 1.85 7.55
CA ALA A 184 4.04 3.15 7.92
C ALA A 184 3.00 4.03 8.63
N VAL A 185 1.76 4.05 8.11
CA VAL A 185 0.64 4.80 8.69
C VAL A 185 0.22 4.21 10.04
N LEU A 186 0.00 2.90 10.13
CA LEU A 186 -0.42 2.27 11.39
C LEU A 186 0.65 2.39 12.47
N ARG A 187 1.94 2.26 12.11
CA ARG A 187 3.07 2.55 13.00
C ARG A 187 3.04 3.98 13.52
N HIS A 188 2.76 4.95 12.66
CA HIS A 188 2.73 6.36 13.03
C HIS A 188 1.60 6.65 14.04
N VAL A 189 0.43 6.04 13.84
CA VAL A 189 -0.73 6.24 14.71
C VAL A 189 -0.50 5.62 16.09
N ASP A 190 -0.06 4.35 16.14
CA ASP A 190 0.25 3.66 17.39
C ASP A 190 1.25 2.51 17.15
N GLN A 191 2.53 2.81 17.34
CA GLN A 191 3.62 1.85 17.14
C GLN A 191 3.51 0.62 18.06
N ASP A 192 3.10 0.78 19.31
CA ASP A 192 3.04 -0.35 20.26
C ASP A 192 1.88 -1.29 19.91
N MET A 193 0.70 -0.72 19.63
CA MET A 193 -0.45 -1.52 19.20
C MET A 193 -0.16 -2.25 17.89
N PHE A 194 0.44 -1.57 16.91
CA PHE A 194 0.71 -2.17 15.62
C PHE A 194 1.87 -3.17 15.65
N TRP A 195 3.09 -2.75 15.98
CA TRP A 195 4.27 -3.62 15.87
C TRP A 195 4.36 -4.65 17.00
N ASN A 196 4.13 -4.26 18.24
CA ASN A 196 4.36 -5.16 19.37
C ASN A 196 3.18 -6.12 19.59
N LYS A 197 1.93 -5.66 19.39
CA LYS A 197 0.74 -6.48 19.67
C LYS A 197 0.19 -7.18 18.43
N PHE A 198 -0.03 -6.44 17.33
CA PHE A 198 -0.61 -6.97 16.10
C PHE A 198 0.40 -7.80 15.30
N VAL A 199 1.45 -7.17 14.79
CA VAL A 199 2.50 -7.85 14.01
C VAL A 199 3.21 -8.88 14.89
N GLY A 200 3.69 -8.45 16.05
CA GLY A 200 4.37 -9.27 17.05
C GLY A 200 5.80 -9.65 16.68
N GLU A 201 6.49 -10.25 17.65
CA GLU A 201 7.83 -10.80 17.41
C GLU A 201 7.78 -11.97 16.42
N VAL A 202 8.81 -12.06 15.56
CA VAL A 202 8.96 -13.18 14.61
C VAL A 202 8.96 -14.51 15.38
N GLY A 203 8.12 -15.45 14.94
CA GLY A 203 7.97 -16.76 15.58
C GLY A 203 7.05 -16.79 16.81
N ALA A 204 6.56 -15.66 17.30
CA ALA A 204 5.57 -15.64 18.39
C ALA A 204 4.17 -16.14 17.95
N GLY A 205 3.96 -16.32 16.64
CA GLY A 205 2.69 -16.73 16.06
C GLY A 205 1.62 -15.66 16.28
N ARG A 206 1.97 -14.41 15.98
CA ARG A 206 1.05 -13.26 15.91
C ARG A 206 0.61 -13.09 14.44
N CYS A 207 0.27 -11.87 14.02
CA CYS A 207 -0.28 -11.63 12.68
C CYS A 207 0.79 -11.53 11.58
N GLY A 208 2.05 -11.23 11.91
CA GLY A 208 3.07 -10.98 10.89
C GLY A 208 2.87 -9.64 10.17
N TRP A 209 3.61 -9.45 9.08
CA TRP A 209 3.65 -8.21 8.28
C TRP A 209 3.95 -8.55 6.80
N SER A 210 4.16 -7.54 5.93
CA SER A 210 4.33 -7.72 4.48
C SER A 210 5.27 -8.87 4.13
N HIS A 211 6.49 -8.86 4.65
CA HIS A 211 7.52 -9.84 4.31
C HIS A 211 7.48 -11.12 5.16
N PHE A 212 6.87 -11.10 6.34
CA PHE A 212 6.84 -12.25 7.25
C PHE A 212 5.40 -12.66 7.57
N PRO A 213 4.89 -13.74 6.93
CA PRO A 213 3.75 -14.46 7.47
C PRO A 213 4.05 -15.04 8.87
N PRO A 214 3.04 -15.48 9.62
CA PRO A 214 3.23 -15.99 10.98
C PRO A 214 4.21 -17.17 11.09
N ASN A 215 4.42 -17.92 10.00
CA ASN A 215 5.34 -19.05 9.93
C ASN A 215 6.67 -18.73 9.21
N GLY A 216 6.89 -17.49 8.79
CA GLY A 216 8.12 -17.08 8.12
C GLY A 216 9.34 -17.13 9.04
N GLU A 217 10.47 -17.58 8.48
CA GLU A 217 11.75 -17.68 9.20
C GLU A 217 12.82 -16.72 8.66
N HIS A 218 12.56 -16.09 7.51
CA HIS A 218 13.39 -15.09 6.87
C HIS A 218 12.52 -14.16 6.01
N ASP A 219 13.13 -13.11 5.47
CA ASP A 219 12.44 -12.13 4.63
C ASP A 219 11.82 -12.78 3.40
N TYR A 220 10.59 -12.41 3.06
CA TYR A 220 9.84 -12.90 1.90
C TYR A 220 9.46 -14.40 1.93
N ASP A 221 9.37 -15.00 3.12
CA ASP A 221 9.16 -16.45 3.29
C ASP A 221 7.67 -16.89 3.18
N TRP A 222 6.96 -16.36 2.18
CA TRP A 222 5.53 -16.63 1.96
C TRP A 222 5.23 -18.09 1.62
N ALA A 223 6.17 -18.81 1.03
CA ALA A 223 5.98 -20.20 0.61
C ALA A 223 6.31 -21.24 1.71
N ASN A 224 6.64 -20.81 2.93
CA ASN A 224 7.07 -21.72 3.99
C ASN A 224 6.01 -22.79 4.34
N PRO A 225 6.29 -24.10 4.16
CA PRO A 225 5.30 -25.15 4.44
C PRO A 225 5.17 -25.49 5.93
N LYS A 226 6.05 -24.96 6.79
CA LYS A 226 6.06 -25.27 8.23
C LYS A 226 4.80 -24.76 8.91
N TYR A 227 4.20 -25.62 9.72
CA TYR A 227 3.05 -25.24 10.53
C TYR A 227 3.47 -24.40 11.73
N VAL A 228 2.68 -23.37 12.01
CA VAL A 228 2.79 -22.52 13.21
C VAL A 228 1.45 -22.45 13.94
N TRP A 229 1.50 -22.25 15.25
CA TRP A 229 0.34 -21.85 16.04
C TRP A 229 0.24 -20.32 16.05
N THR A 230 -0.71 -19.76 15.31
CA THR A 230 -0.93 -18.31 15.17
C THR A 230 -2.34 -17.93 15.56
N ASP A 231 -2.51 -16.75 16.17
CA ASP A 231 -3.84 -16.18 16.43
C ASP A 231 -4.28 -15.17 15.37
N ILE A 232 -3.65 -15.10 14.20
CA ILE A 232 -3.92 -14.06 13.18
C ILE A 232 -5.42 -13.86 12.89
N GLU A 233 -6.19 -14.95 12.78
CA GLU A 233 -7.62 -14.85 12.45
C GLU A 233 -8.55 -14.58 13.64
N ASP A 234 -8.04 -14.65 14.86
CA ASP A 234 -8.79 -14.46 16.10
C ASP A 234 -8.01 -13.55 17.07
N TRP A 235 -7.20 -12.66 16.49
CA TRP A 235 -6.23 -11.87 17.20
C TRP A 235 -6.90 -10.96 18.23
N THR A 236 -6.31 -10.89 19.41
CA THR A 236 -6.64 -9.87 20.41
C THR A 236 -5.38 -9.16 20.86
N PRO A 237 -5.44 -7.86 21.20
CA PRO A 237 -4.29 -7.11 21.69
C PRO A 237 -3.63 -7.73 22.93
N GLU A 238 -4.42 -8.36 23.81
CA GLU A 238 -3.96 -9.05 25.02
C GLU A 238 -3.29 -10.42 24.74
N GLY A 239 -3.35 -10.90 23.49
CA GLY A 239 -2.81 -12.21 23.11
C GLY A 239 -3.61 -13.40 23.63
N THR A 240 -4.88 -13.18 23.96
CA THR A 240 -5.82 -14.20 24.44
C THR A 240 -6.63 -14.87 23.33
N GLY A 241 -6.41 -14.44 22.07
CA GLY A 241 -7.07 -14.97 20.89
C GLY A 241 -6.79 -16.47 20.72
N PRO A 242 -7.80 -17.31 20.40
CA PRO A 242 -7.56 -18.70 20.09
C PRO A 242 -6.53 -18.86 18.95
N LYS A 243 -5.47 -19.62 19.20
CA LYS A 243 -4.50 -19.95 18.16
C LYS A 243 -5.00 -21.07 17.28
N GLN A 244 -4.79 -20.93 15.98
CA GLN A 244 -5.02 -21.95 14.97
C GLN A 244 -3.68 -22.45 14.42
N ARG A 245 -3.67 -23.70 13.94
CA ARG A 245 -2.49 -24.31 13.34
C ARG A 245 -2.54 -24.12 11.82
N LEU A 246 -1.73 -23.20 11.30
CA LEU A 246 -1.73 -22.78 9.90
C LEU A 246 -0.33 -22.91 9.26
N ASN A 247 -0.26 -22.88 7.93
CA ASN A 247 0.96 -22.75 7.14
C ASN A 247 0.64 -22.03 5.81
N CYS A 248 1.60 -21.99 4.88
CA CYS A 248 1.45 -21.30 3.60
C CYS A 248 0.27 -21.72 2.73
N GLN A 249 -0.30 -22.92 2.94
CA GLN A 249 -1.49 -23.34 2.19
C GLN A 249 -2.69 -22.42 2.44
N ARG A 250 -2.73 -21.72 3.59
CA ARG A 250 -3.80 -20.76 3.89
C ARG A 250 -3.85 -19.57 2.93
N TRP A 251 -2.70 -19.20 2.36
CA TRP A 251 -2.54 -18.15 1.36
C TRP A 251 -1.83 -18.69 0.11
N ASN A 252 -2.05 -19.96 -0.24
CA ASN A 252 -1.51 -20.60 -1.45
C ASN A 252 0.03 -20.53 -1.65
N GLY A 253 0.81 -20.17 -0.63
CA GLY A 253 2.24 -19.90 -0.75
C GLY A 253 2.60 -18.74 -1.68
N ASP A 254 1.64 -17.85 -1.95
CA ASP A 254 1.77 -16.75 -2.89
C ASP A 254 1.69 -15.40 -2.16
N SER A 255 2.58 -14.48 -2.50
CA SER A 255 2.71 -13.15 -1.87
C SER A 255 1.46 -12.30 -2.01
N LEU A 256 0.86 -12.24 -3.22
CA LEU A 256 -0.33 -11.42 -3.44
C LEU A 256 -1.51 -11.91 -2.59
N THR A 257 -1.73 -13.22 -2.55
CA THR A 257 -2.79 -13.79 -1.72
C THR A 257 -2.48 -13.73 -0.23
N TRP A 258 -1.20 -13.74 0.17
CA TRP A 258 -0.77 -13.40 1.53
C TRP A 258 -1.15 -11.95 1.89
N PHE A 259 -0.81 -10.97 1.04
CA PHE A 259 -1.14 -9.56 1.28
C PHE A 259 -2.64 -9.35 1.45
N ILE A 260 -3.46 -9.95 0.57
CA ILE A 260 -4.92 -9.92 0.70
C ILE A 260 -5.36 -10.53 2.02
N TYR A 261 -4.87 -11.72 2.36
CA TYR A 261 -5.23 -12.40 3.61
C TYR A 261 -4.80 -11.60 4.85
N TRP A 262 -3.60 -11.04 4.87
CA TRP A 262 -3.11 -10.21 5.97
C TRP A 262 -3.95 -8.94 6.15
N MET A 263 -4.25 -8.23 5.06
CA MET A 263 -5.13 -7.05 5.10
C MET A 263 -6.50 -7.41 5.69
N GLN A 264 -7.08 -8.56 5.35
CA GLN A 264 -8.37 -8.99 5.89
C GLN A 264 -8.34 -9.23 7.41
N ASN A 265 -7.17 -9.34 8.02
CA ASN A 265 -6.99 -9.51 9.47
C ASN A 265 -6.73 -8.18 10.21
N LEU A 266 -6.51 -7.06 9.50
CA LEU A 266 -6.45 -5.75 10.14
C LEU A 266 -7.82 -5.37 10.71
N PRO A 267 -7.93 -4.94 11.98
CA PRO A 267 -9.19 -4.54 12.62
C PRO A 267 -10.01 -3.56 11.76
N GLY A 268 -11.04 -4.09 11.09
CA GLY A 268 -11.88 -3.30 10.19
C GLY A 268 -13.19 -2.87 10.82
N ALA A 269 -14.17 -2.52 9.97
CA ALA A 269 -15.51 -2.16 10.41
C ALA A 269 -16.20 -3.30 11.15
N GLY A 270 -16.74 -3.01 12.34
CA GLY A 270 -17.46 -4.00 13.13
C GLY A 270 -16.57 -5.10 13.74
N ASN A 271 -15.26 -4.84 13.90
CA ASN A 271 -14.32 -5.84 14.41
C ASN A 271 -14.66 -6.42 15.80
N GLY A 272 -15.36 -5.64 16.64
CA GLY A 272 -15.82 -6.09 17.97
C GLY A 272 -14.70 -6.30 18.99
N LEU A 273 -13.45 -5.94 18.66
CA LEU A 273 -12.29 -6.08 19.53
C LEU A 273 -12.22 -4.93 20.54
N THR A 274 -11.64 -5.23 21.69
CA THR A 274 -11.36 -4.23 22.74
C THR A 274 -9.94 -4.38 23.23
N TYR A 275 -9.35 -3.27 23.67
CA TYR A 275 -8.12 -3.25 24.45
C TYR A 275 -8.34 -2.49 25.75
N GLN A 276 -8.07 -3.13 26.89
CA GLN A 276 -8.23 -2.49 28.22
C GLN A 276 -9.62 -1.83 28.42
N GLY A 277 -10.66 -2.52 27.95
CA GLY A 277 -12.06 -2.08 28.03
C GLY A 277 -12.47 -1.01 27.00
N CYS A 278 -11.58 -0.59 26.11
CA CYS A 278 -11.86 0.39 25.06
C CYS A 278 -11.96 -0.32 23.70
N PRO A 279 -12.96 -0.02 22.86
CA PRO A 279 -13.07 -0.66 21.55
C PRO A 279 -11.91 -0.26 20.63
N LEU A 280 -11.48 -1.19 19.77
CA LEU A 280 -10.57 -0.85 18.66
C LEU A 280 -11.32 -0.07 17.59
N THR A 281 -10.65 0.89 16.98
CA THR A 281 -11.22 1.64 15.85
C THR A 281 -11.19 0.79 14.57
N ASN A 282 -11.90 1.22 13.53
CA ASN A 282 -11.69 0.68 12.19
C ASN A 282 -10.37 1.24 11.65
N TRP A 283 -9.33 0.42 11.56
CA TRP A 283 -7.99 0.85 11.15
C TRP A 283 -7.94 1.32 9.70
N TRP A 284 -8.87 0.84 8.86
CA TRP A 284 -9.02 1.35 7.48
C TRP A 284 -9.42 2.83 7.41
N THR A 285 -9.84 3.45 8.52
CA THR A 285 -10.08 4.90 8.58
C THR A 285 -8.80 5.70 8.32
N PHE A 286 -7.63 5.19 8.71
CA PHE A 286 -6.35 5.88 8.52
C PHE A 286 -5.83 5.81 7.08
N ILE A 287 -6.39 4.93 6.25
CA ILE A 287 -6.13 4.89 4.81
C ILE A 287 -7.27 5.60 4.07
N GLY A 288 -8.51 5.37 4.50
CA GLY A 288 -9.73 5.85 3.89
C GLY A 288 -10.03 7.33 4.07
N ASP A 289 -9.67 7.92 5.21
CA ASP A 289 -10.01 9.31 5.58
C ASP A 289 -9.00 9.86 6.60
N PHE A 290 -7.72 9.84 6.19
CA PHE A 290 -6.58 10.15 7.06
C PHE A 290 -6.69 11.52 7.72
N ASP A 291 -6.98 12.58 6.95
CA ASP A 291 -7.06 13.94 7.48
C ASP A 291 -8.12 14.10 8.57
N ARG A 292 -9.28 13.47 8.39
CA ARG A 292 -10.33 13.48 9.40
C ARG A 292 -9.91 12.69 10.64
N ALA A 293 -9.25 11.55 10.45
CA ALA A 293 -8.75 10.73 11.55
C ALA A 293 -7.76 11.52 12.42
N MET A 294 -6.81 12.21 11.77
CA MET A 294 -5.80 13.03 12.45
C MET A 294 -6.40 14.28 13.09
N ALA A 295 -7.32 14.99 12.41
CA ALA A 295 -8.04 16.13 12.97
C ALA A 295 -8.79 15.77 14.26
N ALA A 296 -9.44 14.60 14.26
CA ALA A 296 -10.19 14.06 15.39
C ALA A 296 -9.29 13.38 16.44
N LYS A 297 -7.97 13.31 16.21
CA LYS A 297 -7.00 12.61 17.07
C LYS A 297 -7.44 11.18 17.39
N LEU A 298 -7.91 10.46 16.37
CA LEU A 298 -8.26 9.05 16.48
C LEU A 298 -6.98 8.22 16.67
N GLY A 299 -7.04 7.23 17.54
CA GLY A 299 -6.02 6.20 17.67
C GLY A 299 -6.51 4.86 17.11
N LEU A 300 -5.62 3.85 17.11
CA LEU A 300 -5.99 2.46 16.81
C LEU A 300 -6.94 1.84 17.85
N VAL A 301 -6.98 2.45 19.04
CA VAL A 301 -7.94 2.20 20.11
C VAL A 301 -8.75 3.47 20.35
N ALA A 302 -10.05 3.34 20.57
CA ALA A 302 -10.89 4.48 20.88
C ALA A 302 -10.48 5.11 22.22
N ASN A 303 -10.47 6.44 22.27
CA ASN A 303 -10.21 7.17 23.51
C ASN A 303 -11.25 6.82 24.57
N ARG A 304 -10.83 6.75 25.84
CA ARG A 304 -11.77 6.75 26.97
C ARG A 304 -12.49 8.10 26.95
N GLY A 305 -13.80 8.06 26.73
CA GLY A 305 -14.67 9.23 26.88
C GLY A 305 -14.72 9.73 28.32
#